data_AF-A0A7Y2MEF2-F1
#
_entry.id   AF-A0A7Y2MEF2-F1
#
_cell.length_a   1.000
_cell.length_b   1.000
_cell.length_c   1.000
_cell.angle_alpha   90.00
_cell.angle_beta   90.00
_cell.angle_gamma   90.00
#
_symmetry.space_group_name_H-M   'P 1'
#
loop_
_entity.id
_entity.type
_entity.pdbx_description
1 polymer ?
#
loop_
_entity_poly.entity_id
_entity_poly.type
_entity_poly.pdbx_seq_one_letter_code
_entity_poly.pdbx_strand_id
1 'polypeptide(L)'
;MLQTAAERQRALTGGAISLAAVTLFVGLAAFSLLFAGGGAAIVGILFDPYILRVLRFTLLQALLSTALSIAFAIPVARALARQPHFPGRIWIIRLMAVPMGLPVLIGALGMIGIWGRHGLLNWLMMNIGLDEPVSIYGLTGILLAHVFFNLPLACRLMLAGLERVPAEYWLMASTLGMRPRSVFRFIEWPAIRPLIPGIAGLVFMLCATSFTLVLTLGGGPAATTIEVAIYQSLRFDFDPGRAIALSLLQIALTAMILGAMALFPPAGDEGLTEGQDIKRLDGKGPCARLADSLLLLIAVLFLGLPLVSIIAAGLHADLIKLLQEPIFWQSAGMSWAISLSAALLSIILSIAMILARHASVPKRRRRGP
;
A
#
# COMPACT_ATOMS: atom_id res chain seq x y z
N MET A 1 12.62 -0.68 32.68
CA MET A 1 12.57 -2.00 33.36
C MET A 1 13.94 -2.66 33.24
N LEU A 2 14.53 -3.12 34.35
CA LEU A 2 15.81 -3.84 34.36
C LEU A 2 15.52 -5.32 34.05
N GLN A 3 15.79 -5.77 32.82
CA GLN A 3 15.71 -7.19 32.48
C GLN A 3 16.81 -7.98 33.20
N THR A 4 16.47 -9.13 33.77
CA THR A 4 17.46 -10.06 34.34
C THR A 4 18.31 -10.70 33.23
N ALA A 5 19.50 -11.21 33.57
CA ALA A 5 20.37 -11.87 32.57
C ALA A 5 19.68 -13.07 31.89
N ALA A 6 18.87 -13.82 32.65
CA ALA A 6 18.09 -14.94 32.14
C ALA A 6 16.96 -14.49 31.19
N GLU A 7 16.26 -13.40 31.50
CA GLU A 7 15.25 -12.81 30.60
C GLU A 7 15.87 -12.32 29.30
N ARG A 8 17.04 -11.66 29.39
CA ARG A 8 17.78 -11.20 28.21
C ARG A 8 18.21 -12.37 27.32
N GLN A 9 18.70 -13.45 27.92
CA GLN A 9 19.09 -14.65 27.18
C GLN A 9 17.90 -15.32 26.50
N ARG A 10 16.75 -15.47 27.18
CA ARG A 10 15.51 -16.00 26.60
C ARG A 10 14.97 -15.15 25.45
N ALA A 11 15.04 -13.83 25.58
CA ALA A 11 14.64 -12.92 24.51
C ALA A 11 15.52 -13.08 23.27
N LEU A 12 16.84 -13.18 23.45
CA LEU A 12 17.79 -13.36 22.36
C LEU A 12 17.66 -14.74 21.69
N THR A 13 17.48 -15.82 22.45
CA THR A 13 17.29 -17.16 21.88
C THR A 13 15.98 -17.26 21.11
N GLY A 14 14.87 -16.72 21.66
CA GLY A 14 13.59 -16.67 20.97
C GLY A 14 13.65 -15.89 19.64
N GLY A 15 14.31 -14.73 19.65
CA GLY A 15 14.55 -13.95 18.42
C GLY A 15 15.45 -14.68 17.42
N ALA A 16 16.50 -15.36 17.88
CA ALA A 16 17.39 -16.13 17.02
C ALA A 16 16.67 -17.31 16.35
N ILE A 17 15.85 -18.05 17.10
CA ILE A 17 15.02 -19.14 16.56
C ILE A 17 14.04 -18.60 15.51
N SER A 18 13.38 -17.48 15.81
CA SER A 18 12.43 -16.84 14.88
C SER A 18 13.12 -16.41 13.59
N LEU A 19 14.28 -15.76 13.69
CA LEU A 19 15.08 -15.35 12.53
C LEU A 19 15.58 -16.56 11.73
N ALA A 20 16.05 -17.61 12.40
CA ALA A 20 16.50 -18.84 11.76
C ALA A 20 15.36 -19.55 11.02
N ALA A 21 14.18 -19.64 11.61
CA ALA A 21 13.00 -20.24 10.98
C ALA A 21 12.59 -19.49 9.70
N VAL A 22 12.51 -18.15 9.77
CA VAL A 22 12.20 -17.32 8.59
C VAL A 22 13.29 -17.45 7.52
N THR A 23 14.56 -17.37 7.92
CA THR A 23 15.69 -17.48 6.99
C THR A 23 15.75 -18.86 6.34
N LEU A 24 15.47 -19.93 7.10
CA LEU A 24 15.43 -21.30 6.58
C LEU A 24 14.27 -21.47 5.59
N PHE A 25 13.07 -21.00 5.94
CA PHE A 25 11.90 -21.09 5.07
C PHE A 25 12.12 -20.37 3.73
N VAL A 26 12.56 -19.10 3.79
CA VAL A 26 12.85 -18.30 2.59
C VAL A 26 14.05 -18.88 1.83
N GLY A 27 15.09 -19.30 2.54
CA GLY A 27 16.30 -19.87 1.97
C GLY A 27 16.04 -21.19 1.24
N LEU A 28 15.20 -22.07 1.79
CA LEU A 28 14.79 -23.32 1.14
C LEU A 28 13.98 -23.05 -0.13
N ALA A 29 13.05 -22.09 -0.10
CA ALA A 29 12.29 -21.70 -1.29
C ALA A 29 13.20 -21.14 -2.39
N ALA A 30 14.11 -20.23 -2.04
CA ALA A 30 15.09 -19.67 -2.97
C ALA A 30 16.05 -20.73 -3.53
N PHE A 31 16.54 -21.64 -2.67
CA PHE A 31 17.40 -22.74 -3.06
C PHE A 31 16.69 -23.69 -4.01
N SER A 32 15.43 -24.06 -3.71
CA SER A 32 14.62 -24.92 -4.58
C SER A 32 14.42 -24.31 -5.96
N LEU A 33 14.14 -23.00 -6.03
CA LEU A 33 14.01 -22.28 -7.31
C LEU A 33 15.32 -22.24 -8.10
N LEU A 34 16.44 -21.95 -7.45
CA LEU A 34 17.76 -21.91 -8.10
C LEU A 34 18.20 -23.29 -8.61
N PHE A 35 17.94 -24.33 -7.81
CA PHE A 35 18.28 -25.71 -8.17
C PHE A 35 17.44 -26.21 -9.34
N ALA A 36 16.13 -25.91 -9.34
CA ALA A 36 15.23 -26.29 -10.41
C ALA A 36 15.42 -25.48 -11.71
N GLY A 37 15.90 -24.23 -11.60
CA GLY A 37 16.00 -23.30 -12.73
C GLY A 37 17.11 -23.61 -13.74
N GLY A 38 18.22 -24.24 -13.32
CA GLY A 38 19.39 -24.50 -14.18
C GLY A 38 20.08 -23.22 -14.68
N GLY A 39 21.38 -23.06 -14.44
CA GLY A 39 22.10 -21.80 -14.74
C GLY A 39 22.01 -21.28 -16.18
N ALA A 40 21.73 -22.15 -17.17
CA ALA A 40 21.60 -21.79 -18.58
C ALA A 40 20.26 -21.10 -18.94
N ALA A 41 19.19 -21.30 -18.16
CA ALA A 41 17.87 -20.72 -18.47
C ALA A 41 17.83 -19.20 -18.21
N ILE A 42 18.59 -18.71 -17.22
CA ILE A 42 18.54 -17.31 -16.77
C ILE A 42 19.08 -16.34 -17.83
N VAL A 43 20.16 -16.72 -18.53
CA VAL A 43 20.81 -15.84 -19.52
C VAL A 43 19.98 -15.71 -20.80
N GLY A 44 19.38 -16.80 -21.28
CA GLY A 44 18.52 -16.76 -22.48
C GLY A 44 17.24 -15.92 -22.28
N ILE A 45 16.77 -15.85 -21.04
CA ILE A 45 15.52 -15.18 -20.65
C ILE A 45 15.67 -13.66 -20.53
N LEU A 46 16.85 -13.17 -20.14
CA LEU A 46 17.12 -11.73 -20.07
C LEU A 46 17.04 -11.04 -21.45
N PHE A 47 17.21 -11.80 -22.53
CA PHE A 47 17.14 -11.29 -23.91
C PHE A 47 15.86 -11.70 -24.66
N ASP A 48 14.91 -12.37 -24.00
CA ASP A 48 13.61 -12.70 -24.61
C ASP A 48 12.77 -11.40 -24.78
N PRO A 49 12.37 -11.04 -26.01
CA PRO A 49 11.54 -9.87 -26.28
C PRO A 49 10.21 -9.85 -25.51
N TYR A 50 9.62 -11.01 -25.23
CA TYR A 50 8.40 -11.11 -24.43
C TYR A 50 8.69 -10.74 -22.98
N ILE A 51 9.76 -11.28 -22.38
CA ILE A 51 10.09 -11.06 -20.98
C ILE A 51 10.51 -9.60 -20.76
N LEU A 52 11.26 -9.02 -21.69
CA LEU A 52 11.58 -7.58 -21.66
C LEU A 52 10.33 -6.69 -21.77
N ARG A 53 9.33 -7.09 -22.57
CA ARG A 53 8.05 -6.38 -22.66
C ARG A 53 7.28 -6.45 -21.34
N VAL A 54 7.18 -7.63 -20.73
CA VAL A 54 6.51 -7.84 -19.44
C VAL A 54 7.22 -7.09 -18.31
N LEU A 55 8.56 -7.14 -18.29
CA LEU A 55 9.39 -6.39 -17.33
C LEU A 55 9.18 -4.89 -17.48
N ARG A 56 9.26 -4.36 -18.71
CA ARG A 56 9.02 -2.94 -19.00
C ARG A 56 7.61 -2.53 -18.60
N PHE A 57 6.60 -3.33 -18.91
CA PHE A 57 5.22 -3.04 -18.53
C PHE A 57 5.06 -3.00 -17.02
N THR A 58 5.60 -3.98 -16.29
CA THR A 58 5.57 -4.05 -14.83
C THR A 58 6.21 -2.82 -14.20
N LEU A 59 7.42 -2.45 -14.63
CA LEU A 59 8.14 -1.28 -14.12
C LEU A 59 7.41 0.04 -14.44
N LEU A 60 6.94 0.21 -15.68
CA LEU A 60 6.24 1.43 -16.10
C LEU A 60 4.91 1.58 -15.37
N GLN A 61 4.13 0.50 -15.30
CA GLN A 61 2.85 0.50 -14.62
C GLN A 61 3.03 0.79 -13.12
N ALA A 62 3.98 0.15 -12.46
CA ALA A 62 4.25 0.37 -11.04
C ALA A 62 4.73 1.80 -10.77
N LEU A 63 5.61 2.33 -11.62
CA LEU A 63 6.08 3.72 -11.53
C LEU A 63 4.93 4.71 -11.68
N LEU A 64 4.10 4.56 -12.73
CA LEU A 64 2.95 5.43 -12.97
C LEU A 64 1.93 5.35 -11.81
N SER A 65 1.64 4.14 -11.33
CA SER A 65 0.70 3.94 -10.21
C SER A 65 1.21 4.61 -8.94
N THR A 66 2.51 4.49 -8.67
CA THR A 66 3.18 5.11 -7.52
C THR A 66 3.14 6.62 -7.62
N ALA A 67 3.52 7.17 -8.78
CA ALA A 67 3.53 8.60 -9.03
C ALA A 67 2.14 9.21 -8.87
N LEU A 68 1.11 8.60 -9.46
CA LEU A 68 -0.28 9.05 -9.34
C LEU A 68 -0.77 8.97 -7.89
N SER A 69 -0.50 7.86 -7.20
CA SER A 69 -0.94 7.67 -5.80
C SER A 69 -0.33 8.73 -4.88
N ILE A 70 0.96 9.03 -5.03
CA ILE A 70 1.65 10.08 -4.26
C ILE A 70 1.13 11.47 -4.64
N ALA A 71 1.00 11.74 -5.95
CA ALA A 71 0.53 13.03 -6.44
C ALA A 71 -0.86 13.38 -5.91
N PHE A 72 -1.77 12.42 -5.82
CA PHE A 72 -3.10 12.61 -5.24
C PHE A 72 -3.10 12.55 -3.70
N ALA A 73 -2.22 11.78 -3.08
CA ALA A 73 -2.12 11.70 -1.62
C ALA A 73 -1.64 13.01 -0.98
N ILE A 74 -0.67 13.71 -1.58
CA ILE A 74 -0.12 14.98 -1.06
C ILE A 74 -1.22 16.03 -0.79
N PRO A 75 -2.06 16.42 -1.76
CA PRO A 75 -3.07 17.45 -1.53
C PRO A 75 -4.13 16.97 -0.53
N VAL A 76 -4.51 15.69 -0.53
CA VAL A 76 -5.51 15.14 0.41
C VAL A 76 -4.97 15.13 1.84
N ALA A 77 -3.72 14.69 2.04
CA ALA A 77 -3.06 14.73 3.35
C ALA A 77 -2.95 16.16 3.88
N ARG A 78 -2.62 17.12 3.01
CA ARG A 78 -2.57 18.55 3.35
C ARG A 78 -3.93 19.10 3.74
N ALA A 79 -5.01 18.76 3.02
CA ALA A 79 -6.36 19.20 3.36
C ALA A 79 -6.80 18.63 4.72
N LEU A 80 -6.51 17.36 5.01
CA LEU A 80 -6.77 16.75 6.32
C LEU A 80 -5.96 17.41 7.45
N ALA A 81 -4.69 17.75 7.20
CA ALA A 81 -3.83 18.44 8.15
C ALA A 81 -4.23 19.91 8.39
N ARG A 82 -4.81 20.58 7.37
CA ARG A 82 -5.30 21.96 7.46
C ARG A 82 -6.61 22.09 8.23
N GLN A 83 -7.43 21.04 8.25
CA GLN A 83 -8.76 21.04 8.84
C GLN A 83 -8.87 20.10 10.07
N PRO A 84 -8.08 20.31 11.15
CA PRO A 84 -8.03 19.37 12.29
C PRO A 84 -9.36 19.29 13.07
N HIS A 85 -10.13 20.37 13.10
CA HIS A 85 -11.41 20.48 13.82
C HIS A 85 -12.64 20.11 12.96
N PHE A 86 -12.45 19.64 11.74
CA PHE A 86 -13.55 19.19 10.89
C PHE A 86 -14.15 17.89 11.44
N PRO A 87 -15.45 17.82 11.79
CA PRO A 87 -16.04 16.63 12.41
C PRO A 87 -15.96 15.38 11.51
N GLY A 88 -16.02 15.55 10.18
CA GLY A 88 -15.88 14.45 9.23
C GLY A 88 -14.46 13.90 9.12
N ARG A 89 -13.44 14.59 9.65
CA ARG A 89 -12.02 14.20 9.51
C ARG A 89 -11.78 12.77 10.01
N ILE A 90 -12.33 12.43 11.17
CA ILE A 90 -12.15 11.09 11.76
C ILE A 90 -12.76 10.00 10.87
N TRP A 91 -13.91 10.28 10.24
CA TRP A 91 -14.58 9.34 9.36
C TRP A 91 -13.83 9.17 8.03
N ILE A 92 -13.25 10.24 7.49
CA ILE A 92 -12.40 10.14 6.29
C ILE A 92 -11.15 9.31 6.58
N ILE A 93 -10.50 9.52 7.73
CA ILE A 93 -9.32 8.73 8.12
C ILE A 93 -9.68 7.25 8.34
N ARG A 94 -10.86 6.97 8.92
CA ARG A 94 -11.38 5.61 9.06
C ARG A 94 -11.70 4.98 7.71
N LEU A 95 -12.35 5.71 6.81
CA LEU A 95 -12.62 5.28 5.43
C LEU A 95 -11.32 4.90 4.72
N MET A 96 -10.26 5.69 4.88
CA MET A 96 -8.94 5.41 4.31
C MET A 96 -8.31 4.10 4.82
N ALA A 97 -8.70 3.60 6.00
CA ALA A 97 -8.25 2.31 6.49
C ALA A 97 -8.99 1.12 5.84
N VAL A 98 -10.20 1.34 5.30
CA VAL A 98 -11.04 0.27 4.77
C VAL A 98 -10.42 -0.41 3.53
N PRO A 99 -10.00 0.32 2.47
CA PRO A 99 -9.36 -0.32 1.30
C PRO A 99 -8.13 -1.16 1.64
N MET A 100 -7.39 -0.78 2.67
CA MET A 100 -6.17 -1.49 3.09
C MET A 100 -6.45 -2.87 3.70
N GLY A 101 -7.65 -3.07 4.25
CA GLY A 101 -8.07 -4.35 4.82
C GLY A 101 -8.93 -5.21 3.89
N LEU A 102 -9.32 -4.68 2.73
CA LEU A 102 -10.17 -5.40 1.79
C LEU A 102 -9.38 -6.43 1.00
N PRO A 103 -9.93 -7.65 0.80
CA PRO A 103 -9.42 -8.55 -0.22
C PRO A 103 -9.37 -7.84 -1.58
N VAL A 104 -8.20 -7.88 -2.22
CA VAL A 104 -7.91 -7.13 -3.45
C VAL A 104 -8.94 -7.41 -4.55
N LEU A 105 -9.38 -8.67 -4.68
CA LEU A 105 -10.41 -9.08 -5.63
C LEU A 105 -11.75 -8.39 -5.37
N ILE A 106 -12.17 -8.29 -4.10
CA ILE A 106 -13.43 -7.63 -3.73
C ILE A 106 -13.37 -6.14 -4.09
N GLY A 107 -12.24 -5.49 -3.80
CA GLY A 107 -12.04 -4.10 -4.22
C GLY A 107 -12.07 -3.94 -5.74
N ALA A 108 -11.44 -4.85 -6.50
CA ALA A 108 -11.51 -4.84 -7.96
C ALA A 108 -12.95 -4.96 -8.49
N LEU A 109 -13.76 -5.87 -7.90
CA LEU A 109 -15.17 -6.02 -8.27
C LEU A 109 -15.99 -4.76 -7.92
N GLY A 110 -15.73 -4.13 -6.77
CA GLY A 110 -16.33 -2.85 -6.41
C GLY A 110 -16.00 -1.74 -7.40
N MET A 111 -14.74 -1.68 -7.86
CA MET A 111 -14.31 -0.76 -8.91
C MET A 111 -15.03 -1.05 -10.25
N ILE A 112 -15.16 -2.32 -10.64
CA ILE A 112 -15.91 -2.73 -11.84
C ILE A 112 -17.39 -2.33 -11.74
N GLY A 113 -18.00 -2.41 -10.56
CA GLY A 113 -19.39 -1.96 -10.34
C GLY A 113 -19.61 -0.46 -10.59
N ILE A 114 -18.57 0.37 -10.47
CA ILE A 114 -18.66 1.81 -10.71
C ILE A 114 -18.17 2.20 -12.11
N TRP A 115 -16.97 1.75 -12.49
CA TRP A 115 -16.30 2.15 -13.74
C TRP A 115 -16.37 1.11 -14.85
N GLY A 116 -16.97 -0.07 -14.62
CA GLY A 116 -17.17 -1.09 -15.63
C GLY A 116 -18.20 -0.67 -16.69
N ARG A 117 -18.34 -1.46 -17.76
CA ARG A 117 -19.23 -1.14 -18.90
C ARG A 117 -20.69 -0.90 -18.49
N HIS A 118 -21.19 -1.65 -17.51
CA HIS A 118 -22.53 -1.48 -16.93
C HIS A 118 -22.51 -0.77 -15.58
N GLY A 119 -21.42 -0.09 -15.24
CA GLY A 119 -21.25 0.57 -13.96
C GLY A 119 -21.95 1.93 -13.89
N LEU A 120 -22.02 2.47 -12.67
CA LEU A 120 -22.69 3.74 -12.38
C LEU A 120 -22.22 4.90 -13.28
N LEU A 121 -20.92 4.99 -13.58
CA LEU A 121 -20.37 6.08 -14.39
C LEU A 121 -20.90 6.01 -15.82
N ASN A 122 -20.84 4.84 -16.46
CA ASN A 122 -21.33 4.67 -17.84
C ASN A 122 -22.84 4.84 -17.91
N TRP A 123 -23.59 4.39 -16.90
CA TRP A 123 -25.02 4.64 -16.80
C TRP A 123 -25.35 6.15 -16.75
N LEU A 124 -24.59 6.93 -15.96
CA LEU A 124 -24.74 8.39 -15.92
C LEU A 124 -24.37 9.06 -17.25
N MET A 125 -23.30 8.60 -17.91
CA MET A 125 -22.86 9.14 -19.21
C MET A 125 -23.90 8.91 -20.30
N MET A 126 -24.48 7.71 -20.37
CA MET A 126 -25.56 7.38 -21.31
C MET A 126 -26.79 8.27 -21.09
N ASN A 127 -27.15 8.54 -19.83
CA ASN A 127 -28.28 9.41 -19.50
C ASN A 127 -28.07 10.89 -19.90
N ILE A 128 -26.81 11.31 -20.10
CA ILE A 128 -26.44 12.66 -20.52
C ILE A 128 -26.16 12.70 -22.05
N GLY A 129 -26.36 11.59 -22.76
CA GLY A 129 -26.21 11.50 -24.22
C GLY A 129 -24.77 11.28 -24.71
N LEU A 130 -23.89 10.74 -23.86
CA LEU A 130 -22.54 10.30 -24.26
C LEU A 130 -22.56 8.80 -24.52
N ASP A 131 -22.42 8.41 -25.79
CA ASP A 131 -22.57 7.02 -26.24
C ASP A 131 -21.29 6.16 -26.13
N GLU A 132 -20.14 6.75 -25.78
CA GLU A 132 -18.90 5.99 -25.63
C GLU A 132 -18.70 5.48 -24.18
N PRO A 133 -18.75 4.16 -23.95
CA PRO A 133 -18.54 3.60 -22.62
C PRO A 133 -17.06 3.65 -22.24
N VAL A 134 -16.77 4.25 -21.09
CA VAL A 134 -15.44 4.22 -20.48
C VAL A 134 -15.12 2.77 -20.08
N SER A 135 -14.00 2.25 -20.57
CA SER A 135 -13.51 0.91 -20.20
C SER A 135 -12.58 1.00 -18.99
N ILE A 136 -12.93 0.29 -17.90
CA ILE A 136 -12.03 0.02 -16.77
C ILE A 136 -10.97 -1.05 -17.10
N TYR A 137 -10.97 -1.62 -18.30
CA TYR A 137 -9.99 -2.64 -18.66
C TYR A 137 -8.79 -2.01 -19.37
N GLY A 138 -7.60 -2.51 -19.05
CA GLY A 138 -6.31 -2.03 -19.55
C GLY A 138 -5.50 -1.30 -18.49
N LEU A 139 -4.46 -0.60 -18.95
CA LEU A 139 -3.55 0.14 -18.08
C LEU A 139 -4.28 1.17 -17.21
N THR A 140 -5.23 1.93 -17.77
CA THR A 140 -5.97 2.98 -17.04
C THR A 140 -6.71 2.43 -15.83
N GLY A 141 -7.38 1.29 -15.98
CA GLY A 141 -8.06 0.60 -14.88
C GLY A 141 -7.11 0.08 -13.81
N ILE A 142 -5.97 -0.48 -14.23
CA ILE A 142 -4.92 -0.90 -13.29
C ILE A 142 -4.41 0.30 -12.49
N LEU A 143 -4.12 1.43 -13.15
CA LEU A 143 -3.68 2.66 -12.48
C LEU A 143 -4.75 3.16 -11.49
N LEU A 144 -6.02 3.20 -11.90
CA LEU A 144 -7.13 3.65 -11.08
C LEU A 144 -7.31 2.77 -9.83
N ALA A 145 -7.25 1.44 -10.00
CA ALA A 145 -7.34 0.51 -8.89
C ALA A 145 -6.14 0.64 -7.94
N HIS A 146 -4.92 0.78 -8.47
CA HIS A 146 -3.76 1.03 -7.61
C HIS A 146 -3.89 2.34 -6.83
N VAL A 147 -4.37 3.42 -7.45
CA VAL A 147 -4.63 4.67 -6.72
C VAL A 147 -5.67 4.46 -5.63
N PHE A 148 -6.74 3.70 -5.89
CA PHE A 148 -7.76 3.36 -4.88
C PHE A 148 -7.17 2.66 -3.64
N PHE A 149 -6.26 1.70 -3.82
CA PHE A 149 -5.63 1.00 -2.70
C PHE A 149 -4.49 1.79 -2.04
N ASN A 150 -3.72 2.55 -2.82
CA ASN A 150 -2.45 3.13 -2.37
C ASN A 150 -2.55 4.59 -1.93
N LEU A 151 -3.48 5.38 -2.49
CA LEU A 151 -3.73 6.75 -2.05
C LEU A 151 -4.05 6.83 -0.55
N PRO A 152 -4.94 6.00 0.03
CA PRO A 152 -5.25 6.05 1.45
C PRO A 152 -4.03 5.82 2.34
N LEU A 153 -3.22 4.83 1.98
CA LEU A 153 -1.98 4.49 2.70
C LEU A 153 -0.97 5.66 2.64
N ALA A 154 -0.67 6.16 1.44
CA ALA A 154 0.25 7.28 1.25
C ALA A 154 -0.24 8.54 1.97
N CYS A 155 -1.55 8.83 1.88
CA CYS A 155 -2.17 9.97 2.54
C CYS A 155 -2.01 9.89 4.06
N ARG A 156 -2.24 8.72 4.67
CA ARG A 156 -2.09 8.54 6.12
C ARG A 156 -0.65 8.69 6.59
N LEU A 157 0.32 8.16 5.82
CA LEU A 157 1.74 8.30 6.14
C LEU A 157 2.21 9.77 6.04
N MET A 158 1.77 10.49 5.00
CA MET A 158 2.07 11.92 4.85
C MET A 158 1.36 12.77 5.90
N LEU A 159 0.12 12.44 6.25
CA LEU A 159 -0.64 13.12 7.31
C LEU A 159 0.07 12.97 8.66
N ALA A 160 0.53 11.77 9.00
CA ALA A 160 1.30 11.52 10.21
C ALA A 160 2.61 12.34 10.24
N GLY A 161 3.26 12.52 9.08
CA GLY A 161 4.41 13.42 8.95
C GLY A 161 4.08 14.89 9.20
N LEU A 162 3.00 15.38 8.60
CA LEU A 162 2.52 16.75 8.79
C LEU A 162 2.08 17.05 10.23
N GLU A 163 1.53 16.06 10.93
CA GLU A 163 1.08 16.17 12.32
C GLU A 163 2.23 16.12 13.34
N ARG A 164 3.41 15.65 12.93
CA ARG A 164 4.64 15.72 13.76
C ARG A 164 5.30 17.08 13.75
N VAL A 165 4.94 17.96 12.81
CA VAL A 165 5.50 19.32 12.73
C VAL A 165 5.13 20.09 14.01
N PRO A 166 6.11 20.58 14.79
CA PRO A 166 5.83 21.25 16.06
C PRO A 166 4.92 22.48 15.92
N ALA A 167 4.07 22.70 16.92
CA ALA A 167 3.06 23.77 16.93
C ALA A 167 3.68 25.17 16.74
N GLU A 168 4.91 25.36 17.19
CA GLU A 168 5.69 26.60 17.15
C GLU A 168 5.95 27.07 15.71
N TYR A 169 6.15 26.13 14.77
CA TYR A 169 6.34 26.46 13.35
C TYR A 169 5.09 27.12 12.76
N TRP A 170 3.91 26.63 13.13
CA TRP A 170 2.63 27.18 12.67
C TRP A 170 2.36 28.55 13.26
N LEU A 171 2.70 28.75 14.55
CA LEU A 171 2.59 30.04 15.21
C LEU A 171 3.53 31.08 14.57
N MET A 172 4.82 30.75 14.38
CA MET A 172 5.78 31.65 13.72
C MET A 172 5.35 32.02 12.29
N ALA A 173 4.89 31.05 11.51
CA ALA A 173 4.37 31.33 10.16
C ALA A 173 3.22 32.33 10.18
N SER A 174 2.34 32.24 11.19
CA SER A 174 1.22 33.17 11.33
C SER A 174 1.67 34.58 11.75
N THR A 175 2.62 34.70 12.69
CA THR A 175 3.17 36.00 13.13
C THR A 175 3.91 36.71 11.99
N LEU A 176 4.59 35.96 11.13
CA LEU A 176 5.26 36.48 9.93
C LEU A 176 4.29 36.77 8.76
N GLY A 177 3.00 36.51 8.90
CA GLY A 177 2.00 36.73 7.84
C GLY A 177 2.24 35.87 6.59
N MET A 178 2.82 34.67 6.75
CA MET A 178 3.18 33.82 5.61
C MET A 178 1.93 33.41 4.81
N ARG A 179 1.98 33.63 3.50
CA ARG A 179 0.93 33.18 2.57
C ARG A 179 0.88 31.65 2.48
N PRO A 180 -0.25 31.02 2.11
CA PRO A 180 -0.38 29.56 2.03
C PRO A 180 0.66 28.86 1.12
N ARG A 181 1.09 29.51 0.04
CA ARG A 181 2.17 29.00 -0.82
C ARG A 181 3.53 28.97 -0.12
N SER A 182 3.80 29.97 0.73
CA SER A 182 5.02 30.03 1.54
C SER A 182 4.99 28.97 2.64
N VAL A 183 3.84 28.80 3.31
CA VAL A 183 3.63 27.73 4.29
C VAL A 183 3.88 26.35 3.66
N PHE A 184 3.36 26.12 2.45
CA PHE A 184 3.63 24.88 1.73
C PHE A 184 5.13 24.67 1.45
N ARG A 185 5.80 25.69 0.91
CA ARG A 185 7.20 25.59 0.48
C ARG A 185 8.17 25.43 1.66
N PHE A 186 7.91 26.11 2.77
CA PHE A 186 8.86 26.23 3.89
C PHE A 186 8.55 25.34 5.10
N ILE A 187 7.31 24.85 5.23
CA ILE A 187 6.91 24.00 6.36
C ILE A 187 6.44 22.63 5.85
N GLU A 188 5.38 22.60 5.03
CA GLU A 188 4.76 21.32 4.63
C GLU A 188 5.66 20.48 3.73
N TRP A 189 6.30 21.08 2.72
CA TRP A 189 7.15 20.37 1.77
C TRP A 189 8.43 19.82 2.43
N PRO A 190 9.16 20.57 3.28
CA PRO A 190 10.28 20.02 4.04
C PRO A 190 9.90 18.84 4.94
N ALA A 191 8.69 18.84 5.53
CA ALA A 191 8.20 17.74 6.35
C ALA A 191 7.80 16.51 5.52
N ILE A 192 7.18 16.70 4.35
CA ILE A 192 6.74 15.59 3.48
C ILE A 192 7.89 15.00 2.65
N ARG A 193 8.80 15.83 2.11
CA ARG A 193 9.84 15.39 1.17
C ARG A 193 10.71 14.21 1.67
N PRO A 194 11.14 14.10 2.94
CA PRO A 194 11.94 12.96 3.38
C PRO A 194 11.12 11.67 3.47
N LEU A 195 9.78 11.78 3.56
CA LEU A 195 8.87 10.62 3.60
C LEU A 195 8.62 10.06 2.20
N ILE A 196 8.71 10.88 1.16
CA ILE A 196 8.36 10.51 -0.23
C ILE A 196 9.14 9.27 -0.70
N PRO A 197 10.48 9.16 -0.57
CA PRO A 197 11.20 7.98 -1.06
C PRO A 197 10.75 6.67 -0.40
N GLY A 198 10.52 6.69 0.92
CA GLY A 198 10.05 5.53 1.66
C GLY A 198 8.62 5.12 1.28
N ILE A 199 7.71 6.10 1.19
CA ILE A 199 6.33 5.88 0.75
C ILE A 199 6.29 5.40 -0.70
N ALA A 200 7.07 6.02 -1.58
CA ALA A 200 7.16 5.68 -3.00
C ALA A 200 7.67 4.27 -3.20
N GLY A 201 8.76 3.88 -2.54
CA GLY A 201 9.27 2.52 -2.65
C GLY A 201 8.30 1.47 -2.10
N LEU A 202 7.59 1.77 -1.00
CA LEU A 202 6.55 0.89 -0.48
C LEU A 202 5.38 0.72 -1.46
N VAL A 203 4.84 1.82 -1.99
CA VAL A 203 3.75 1.79 -2.97
C VAL A 203 4.20 1.14 -4.27
N PHE A 204 5.43 1.40 -4.71
CA PHE A 204 6.03 0.79 -5.90
C PHE A 204 6.11 -0.71 -5.77
N MET A 205 6.61 -1.21 -4.64
CA MET A 205 6.67 -2.65 -4.37
C MET A 205 5.28 -3.26 -4.40
N LEU A 206 4.29 -2.64 -3.73
CA LEU A 206 2.91 -3.12 -3.74
C LEU A 206 2.29 -3.14 -5.14
N CYS A 207 2.62 -2.18 -6.01
CA CYS A 207 2.17 -2.19 -7.40
C CYS A 207 2.90 -3.21 -8.28
N ALA A 208 4.22 -3.37 -8.08
CA ALA A 208 5.05 -4.30 -8.84
C ALA A 208 4.75 -5.76 -8.51
N THR A 209 4.25 -6.03 -7.30
CA THR A 209 3.79 -7.34 -6.83
C THR A 209 2.26 -7.45 -6.83
N SER A 210 1.59 -6.75 -7.75
CA SER A 210 0.14 -6.75 -7.85
C SER A 210 -0.32 -7.77 -8.88
N PHE A 211 -0.72 -8.94 -8.40
CA PHE A 211 -1.25 -10.02 -9.24
C PHE A 211 -2.74 -9.82 -9.57
N THR A 212 -3.57 -9.78 -8.53
CA THR A 212 -5.04 -9.88 -8.67
C THR A 212 -5.65 -8.72 -9.45
N LEU A 213 -5.18 -7.49 -9.24
CA LEU A 213 -5.70 -6.32 -9.96
C LEU A 213 -5.37 -6.39 -11.44
N VAL A 214 -4.13 -6.73 -11.77
CA VAL A 214 -3.67 -6.82 -13.16
C VAL A 214 -4.36 -7.96 -13.88
N LEU A 215 -4.49 -9.13 -13.24
CA LEU A 215 -5.20 -10.27 -13.83
C LEU A 215 -6.67 -9.92 -14.12
N THR A 216 -7.34 -9.21 -13.21
CA THR A 216 -8.78 -8.91 -13.32
C THR A 216 -9.06 -7.75 -14.27
N LEU A 217 -8.23 -6.71 -14.25
CA LEU A 217 -8.45 -5.45 -14.97
C LEU A 217 -7.57 -5.30 -16.22
N GLY A 218 -6.57 -6.15 -16.45
CA GLY A 218 -5.60 -5.97 -17.54
C GLY A 218 -6.21 -6.00 -18.94
N GLY A 219 -7.33 -6.70 -19.15
CA GLY A 219 -8.07 -6.64 -20.41
C GLY A 219 -7.36 -7.24 -21.64
N GLY A 220 -6.22 -7.91 -21.46
CA GLY A 220 -5.54 -8.66 -22.52
C GLY A 220 -4.02 -8.79 -22.33
N PRO A 221 -3.32 -9.48 -23.26
CA PRO A 221 -1.89 -9.78 -23.16
C PRO A 221 -0.97 -8.55 -23.21
N ALA A 222 -1.49 -7.41 -23.68
CA ALA A 222 -0.75 -6.15 -23.71
C ALA A 222 -0.51 -5.56 -22.30
N ALA A 223 -1.30 -5.98 -21.31
CA ALA A 223 -1.22 -5.50 -19.94
C ALA A 223 -0.86 -6.63 -18.96
N THR A 224 0.19 -7.39 -19.29
CA THR A 224 0.70 -8.49 -18.47
C THR A 224 1.90 -8.03 -17.64
N THR A 225 1.82 -8.21 -16.31
CA THR A 225 2.95 -8.04 -15.38
C THR A 225 3.70 -9.36 -15.18
N ILE A 226 4.88 -9.31 -14.56
CA ILE A 226 5.69 -10.50 -14.26
C ILE A 226 4.87 -11.53 -13.48
N GLU A 227 4.09 -11.12 -12.49
CA GLU A 227 3.26 -12.04 -11.69
C GLU A 227 2.17 -12.74 -12.51
N VAL A 228 1.50 -11.99 -13.39
CA VAL A 228 0.51 -12.58 -14.30
C VAL A 228 1.19 -13.52 -15.29
N ALA A 229 2.39 -13.19 -15.79
CA ALA A 229 3.16 -14.06 -16.67
C ALA A 229 3.62 -15.35 -15.98
N ILE A 230 4.01 -15.31 -14.69
CA ILE A 230 4.32 -16.50 -13.90
C ILE A 230 3.09 -17.41 -13.81
N TYR A 231 1.94 -16.84 -13.45
CA TYR A 231 0.68 -17.58 -13.36
C TYR A 231 0.29 -18.19 -14.71
N GLN A 232 0.40 -17.43 -15.79
CA GLN A 232 0.10 -17.91 -17.14
C GLN A 232 1.02 -19.05 -17.56
N SER A 233 2.32 -18.92 -17.28
CA SER A 233 3.32 -19.95 -17.59
C SER A 233 3.00 -21.27 -16.88
N LEU A 234 2.57 -21.22 -15.61
CA LEU A 234 2.22 -22.42 -14.84
C LEU A 234 0.85 -23.00 -15.22
N ARG A 235 -0.17 -22.14 -15.37
CA ARG A 235 -1.57 -22.58 -15.43
C ARG A 235 -2.06 -22.83 -16.85
N PHE A 236 -1.57 -22.07 -17.82
CA PHE A 236 -2.06 -22.11 -19.20
C PHE A 236 -1.01 -22.67 -20.15
N ASP A 237 0.25 -22.27 -20.01
CA ASP A 237 1.33 -22.72 -20.91
C ASP A 237 1.98 -24.04 -20.44
N PHE A 238 1.76 -24.46 -19.19
CA PHE A 238 2.37 -25.64 -18.56
C PHE A 238 3.90 -25.67 -18.68
N ASP A 239 4.54 -24.50 -18.64
CA ASP A 239 6.00 -24.32 -18.70
C ASP A 239 6.55 -23.90 -17.32
N PRO A 240 6.86 -24.87 -16.43
CA PRO A 240 7.41 -24.56 -15.12
C PRO A 240 8.81 -23.95 -15.21
N GLY A 241 9.59 -24.22 -16.26
CA GLY A 241 10.92 -23.66 -16.45
C GLY A 241 10.85 -22.14 -16.63
N ARG A 242 9.94 -21.68 -17.50
CA ARG A 242 9.66 -20.25 -17.70
C ARG A 242 9.13 -19.58 -16.44
N ALA A 243 8.24 -20.25 -15.71
CA ALA A 243 7.69 -19.75 -14.46
C ALA A 243 8.77 -19.56 -13.38
N ILE A 244 9.68 -20.52 -13.22
CA ILE A 244 10.80 -20.43 -12.28
C ILE A 244 11.69 -19.24 -12.63
N ALA A 245 12.03 -19.07 -13.91
CA ALA A 245 12.88 -17.98 -14.34
C ALA A 245 12.24 -16.60 -14.16
N LEU A 246 10.96 -16.44 -14.50
CA LEU A 246 10.21 -15.21 -14.22
C LEU A 246 10.13 -14.93 -12.71
N SER A 247 10.01 -15.96 -11.88
CA SER A 247 10.02 -15.84 -10.42
C SER A 247 11.39 -15.38 -9.90
N LEU A 248 12.49 -15.95 -10.41
CA LEU A 248 13.85 -15.50 -10.09
C LEU A 248 14.10 -14.05 -10.53
N LEU A 249 13.58 -13.66 -11.70
CA LEU A 249 13.63 -12.27 -12.18
C LEU A 249 12.87 -11.33 -11.24
N GLN A 250 11.65 -11.70 -10.80
CA GLN A 250 10.87 -10.93 -9.84
C GLN A 250 11.59 -10.78 -8.48
N ILE A 251 12.21 -11.86 -7.98
CA ILE A 251 12.99 -11.83 -6.74
C ILE A 251 14.21 -10.92 -6.89
N ALA A 252 14.95 -11.02 -7.98
CA ALA A 252 16.11 -10.16 -8.24
C ALA A 252 15.70 -8.67 -8.34
N LEU A 253 14.60 -8.39 -9.04
CA LEU A 253 14.04 -7.05 -9.19
C LEU A 253 13.64 -6.45 -7.84
N THR A 254 12.85 -7.19 -7.05
CA THR A 254 12.39 -6.74 -5.72
C THR A 254 13.57 -6.54 -4.76
N ALA A 255 14.58 -7.42 -4.79
CA ALA A 255 15.79 -7.27 -3.99
C ALA A 255 16.59 -6.02 -4.39
N MET A 256 16.72 -5.74 -5.69
CA MET A 256 17.38 -4.53 -6.19
C MET A 256 16.66 -3.26 -5.76
N ILE A 257 15.33 -3.22 -5.85
CA ILE A 257 14.52 -2.09 -5.41
C ILE A 257 14.66 -1.88 -3.90
N LEU A 258 14.57 -2.94 -3.11
CA LEU A 258 14.74 -2.86 -1.66
C LEU A 258 16.15 -2.39 -1.27
N GLY A 259 17.18 -2.89 -1.95
CA GLY A 259 18.56 -2.43 -1.79
C GLY A 259 18.71 -0.94 -2.12
N ALA A 260 18.10 -0.47 -3.21
CA ALA A 260 18.07 0.94 -3.56
C ALA A 260 17.32 1.79 -2.52
N MET A 261 16.21 1.29 -1.97
CA MET A 261 15.47 1.96 -0.89
C MET A 261 16.31 2.11 0.39
N ALA A 262 17.14 1.12 0.71
CA ALA A 262 18.01 1.15 1.90
C ALA A 262 19.11 2.22 1.82
N LEU A 263 19.43 2.73 0.61
CA LEU A 263 20.39 3.82 0.42
C LEU A 263 19.81 5.18 0.81
N PHE A 264 18.48 5.32 0.88
CA PHE A 264 17.85 6.57 1.28
C PHE A 264 17.87 6.70 2.81
N PRO A 265 18.26 7.88 3.35
CA PRO A 265 18.22 8.10 4.79
C PRO A 265 16.80 7.87 5.31
N PRO A 266 16.62 7.14 6.43
CA PRO A 266 15.33 7.09 7.08
C PRO A 266 14.88 8.51 7.42
N ALA A 267 13.58 8.78 7.25
CA ALA A 267 13.04 10.09 7.59
C ALA A 267 13.45 10.47 9.02
N GLY A 268 14.06 11.63 9.15
CA GLY A 268 14.52 12.14 10.45
C GLY A 268 13.34 12.20 11.42
N ASP A 269 13.61 11.88 12.68
CA ASP A 269 12.64 12.07 13.76
C ASP A 269 12.59 13.57 14.06
N GLU A 270 11.80 14.32 13.28
CA GLU A 270 11.47 15.71 13.64
C GLU A 270 10.81 15.67 15.02
N GLY A 271 11.38 16.44 15.96
CA GLY A 271 11.17 16.29 17.39
C GLY A 271 9.69 16.23 17.81
N LEU A 272 9.44 15.55 18.94
CA LEU A 272 8.11 15.47 19.53
C LEU A 272 7.60 16.87 19.90
N THR A 273 6.40 17.22 19.45
CA THR A 273 5.71 18.42 19.93
C THR A 273 5.43 18.27 21.42
N GLU A 274 5.70 19.31 22.21
CA GLU A 274 5.44 19.33 23.66
C GLU A 274 3.95 19.44 24.00
N GLY A 275 3.10 18.59 23.42
CA GLY A 275 1.67 18.49 23.75
C GLY A 275 0.84 19.74 23.48
N GLN A 276 1.36 20.74 22.76
CA GLN A 276 0.65 21.97 22.45
C GLN A 276 -0.35 21.77 21.30
N ASP A 277 -1.49 22.44 21.41
CA ASP A 277 -2.58 22.38 20.43
C ASP A 277 -2.16 23.06 19.12
N ILE A 278 -2.26 22.34 17.99
CA ILE A 278 -1.81 22.83 16.69
C ILE A 278 -2.77 23.92 16.17
N LYS A 279 -2.35 25.20 16.23
CA LYS A 279 -3.12 26.33 15.71
C LYS A 279 -2.70 26.71 14.28
N ARG A 280 -3.40 26.16 13.28
CA ARG A 280 -3.25 26.53 11.87
C ARG A 280 -4.23 27.63 11.46
N LEU A 281 -3.70 28.80 11.10
CA LEU A 281 -4.49 29.97 10.65
C LEU A 281 -4.67 30.02 9.13
N ASP A 282 -3.85 29.30 8.36
CA ASP A 282 -3.91 29.20 6.90
C ASP A 282 -5.18 28.49 6.38
N GLY A 283 -5.75 27.58 7.17
CA GLY A 283 -6.98 26.84 6.83
C GLY A 283 -8.30 27.57 7.14
N LYS A 284 -8.27 28.78 7.71
CA LYS A 284 -9.49 29.49 8.17
C LYS A 284 -10.23 30.27 7.08
N GLY A 285 -9.56 30.63 5.98
CA GLY A 285 -10.17 31.40 4.90
C GLY A 285 -11.30 30.65 4.18
N PRO A 286 -12.38 31.32 3.75
CA PRO A 286 -13.53 30.65 3.11
C PRO A 286 -13.15 29.94 1.81
N CYS A 287 -12.31 30.55 0.98
CA CYS A 287 -11.81 29.94 -0.25
C CYS A 287 -10.95 28.70 0.02
N ALA A 288 -10.12 28.73 1.07
CA ALA A 288 -9.28 27.60 1.46
C ALA A 288 -10.14 26.43 1.98
N ARG A 289 -11.15 26.73 2.81
CA ARG A 289 -12.12 25.74 3.29
C ARG A 289 -12.91 25.11 2.15
N LEU A 290 -13.37 25.90 1.18
CA LEU A 290 -14.10 25.38 0.03
C LEU A 290 -13.21 24.44 -0.81
N ALA A 291 -11.96 24.85 -1.10
CA ALA A 291 -11.01 24.03 -1.85
C ALA A 291 -10.67 22.72 -1.12
N ASP A 292 -10.39 22.79 0.19
CA ASP A 292 -10.13 21.61 1.02
C ASP A 292 -11.37 20.70 1.08
N SER A 293 -12.56 21.27 1.24
CA SER A 293 -13.82 20.50 1.30
C SER A 293 -14.12 19.80 -0.02
N LEU A 294 -13.94 20.49 -1.14
CA LEU A 294 -14.13 19.90 -2.48
C LEU A 294 -13.15 18.75 -2.72
N LEU A 295 -11.87 18.95 -2.36
CA LEU A 295 -10.85 17.93 -2.51
C LEU A 295 -11.14 16.70 -1.63
N LEU A 296 -11.52 16.92 -0.37
CA LEU A 296 -11.90 15.85 0.55
C LEU A 296 -13.17 15.13 0.08
N LEU A 297 -14.14 15.86 -0.46
CA LEU A 297 -15.34 15.27 -1.05
C LEU A 297 -15.00 14.38 -2.24
N ILE A 298 -14.14 14.84 -3.15
CA ILE A 298 -13.67 14.03 -4.30
C ILE A 298 -12.97 12.76 -3.79
N ALA A 299 -12.08 12.87 -2.80
CA ALA A 299 -11.40 11.72 -2.22
C ALA A 299 -12.39 10.74 -1.56
N VAL A 300 -13.38 11.25 -0.82
CA VAL A 300 -14.42 10.45 -0.19
C VAL A 300 -15.30 9.76 -1.23
N LEU A 301 -15.68 10.43 -2.30
CA LEU A 301 -16.47 9.82 -3.38
C LEU A 301 -15.66 8.75 -4.10
N PHE A 302 -14.40 9.04 -4.44
CA PHE A 302 -13.51 8.09 -5.11
C PHE A 302 -13.30 6.81 -4.28
N LEU A 303 -13.09 6.95 -2.96
CA LEU A 303 -12.93 5.80 -2.07
C LEU A 303 -14.26 5.15 -1.68
N GLY A 304 -15.32 5.94 -1.54
CA GLY A 304 -16.61 5.49 -1.03
C GLY A 304 -17.47 4.78 -2.07
N LEU A 305 -17.48 5.25 -3.32
CA LEU A 305 -18.33 4.68 -4.37
C LEU A 305 -18.13 3.17 -4.60
N PRO A 306 -16.91 2.66 -4.84
CA PRO A 306 -16.69 1.22 -5.00
C PRO A 306 -17.06 0.42 -3.74
N LEU A 307 -16.90 0.99 -2.53
CA LEU A 307 -17.33 0.33 -1.29
C LEU A 307 -18.85 0.26 -1.17
N VAL A 308 -19.55 1.34 -1.52
CA VAL A 308 -21.01 1.37 -1.59
C VAL A 308 -21.49 0.37 -2.64
N SER A 309 -20.81 0.24 -3.78
CA SER A 309 -21.13 -0.77 -4.79
C SER A 309 -21.02 -2.19 -4.25
N ILE A 310 -19.99 -2.48 -3.45
CA ILE A 310 -19.83 -3.81 -2.82
C ILE A 310 -20.96 -4.07 -1.83
N ILE A 311 -21.29 -3.09 -0.99
CA ILE A 311 -22.39 -3.20 -0.02
C ILE A 311 -23.72 -3.41 -0.75
N ALA A 312 -23.99 -2.63 -1.80
CA ALA A 312 -25.19 -2.78 -2.61
C ALA A 312 -25.26 -4.18 -3.24
N ALA A 313 -24.18 -4.67 -3.86
CA ALA A 313 -24.14 -6.01 -4.42
C ALA A 313 -24.39 -7.09 -3.35
N GLY A 314 -23.84 -6.92 -2.14
CA GLY A 314 -24.06 -7.82 -1.02
C GLY A 314 -25.49 -7.82 -0.49
N LEU A 315 -26.18 -6.67 -0.49
CA LEU A 315 -27.58 -6.57 -0.05
C LEU A 315 -28.57 -7.22 -1.03
N HIS A 316 -28.23 -7.29 -2.32
CA HIS A 316 -29.04 -7.97 -3.34
C HIS A 316 -28.73 -9.47 -3.42
N ALA A 317 -27.72 -9.96 -2.69
CA ALA A 317 -27.34 -11.37 -2.71
C ALA A 317 -28.26 -12.20 -1.81
N ASP A 318 -28.57 -13.43 -2.22
CA ASP A 318 -29.32 -14.40 -1.43
C ASP A 318 -28.45 -14.99 -0.30
N LEU A 319 -28.17 -14.20 0.73
CA LEU A 319 -27.32 -14.57 1.86
C LEU A 319 -27.85 -15.80 2.60
N ILE A 320 -29.17 -15.98 2.67
CA ILE A 320 -29.80 -17.13 3.33
C ILE A 320 -29.45 -18.42 2.58
N LYS A 321 -29.53 -18.39 1.25
CA LYS A 321 -29.14 -19.54 0.41
C LYS A 321 -27.66 -19.84 0.56
N LEU A 322 -26.81 -18.81 0.56
CA LEU A 322 -25.37 -18.99 0.76
C LEU A 322 -25.04 -19.67 2.10
N LEU A 323 -25.76 -19.33 3.18
CA LEU A 323 -25.58 -19.95 4.49
C LEU A 323 -26.04 -21.41 4.54
N GLN A 324 -26.88 -21.85 3.60
CA GLN A 324 -27.32 -23.25 3.49
C GLN A 324 -26.33 -24.12 2.69
N GLU A 325 -25.44 -23.50 1.92
CA GLU A 325 -24.47 -24.23 1.10
C GLU A 325 -23.35 -24.82 1.98
N PRO A 326 -23.09 -26.14 1.92
CA PRO A 326 -22.04 -26.78 2.72
C PRO A 326 -20.64 -26.28 2.35
N ILE A 327 -20.44 -25.91 1.08
CA ILE A 327 -19.19 -25.33 0.57
C ILE A 327 -18.85 -24.02 1.29
N PHE A 328 -19.85 -23.21 1.64
CA PHE A 328 -19.62 -21.96 2.36
C PHE A 328 -18.98 -22.23 3.72
N TRP A 329 -19.56 -23.14 4.51
CA TRP A 329 -19.04 -23.49 5.83
C TRP A 329 -17.66 -24.17 5.79
N GLN A 330 -17.42 -25.03 4.79
CA GLN A 330 -16.10 -25.63 4.57
C GLN A 330 -15.04 -24.56 4.26
N SER A 331 -15.36 -23.62 3.36
CA SER A 331 -14.46 -22.54 2.96
C SER A 331 -14.23 -21.55 4.11
N ALA A 332 -15.28 -21.25 4.88
CA ALA A 332 -15.22 -20.38 6.05
C ALA A 332 -14.38 -21.02 7.17
N GLY A 333 -14.59 -22.31 7.45
CA GLY A 333 -13.82 -23.06 8.44
C GLY A 333 -12.33 -23.14 8.07
N MET A 334 -12.01 -23.43 6.80
CA MET A 334 -10.64 -23.41 6.31
C MET A 334 -10.01 -22.01 6.47
N SER A 335 -10.74 -20.96 6.08
CA SER A 335 -10.28 -19.58 6.18
C SER A 335 -10.02 -19.17 7.64
N TRP A 336 -10.91 -19.56 8.57
CA TRP A 336 -10.73 -19.34 10.00
C TRP A 336 -9.52 -20.09 10.56
N ALA A 337 -9.36 -21.36 10.22
CA ALA A 337 -8.22 -22.16 10.67
C ALA A 337 -6.89 -21.54 10.20
N ILE A 338 -6.77 -21.24 8.90
CA ILE A 338 -5.55 -20.64 8.33
C ILE A 338 -5.29 -19.26 8.95
N SER A 339 -6.30 -18.39 9.02
CA SER A 339 -6.13 -17.02 9.53
C SER A 339 -5.74 -16.99 11.01
N LEU A 340 -6.35 -17.85 11.85
CA LEU A 340 -6.04 -17.93 13.26
C LEU A 340 -4.62 -18.48 13.49
N SER A 341 -4.25 -19.55 12.79
CA SER A 341 -2.90 -20.12 12.86
C SER A 341 -1.85 -19.11 12.39
N ALA A 342 -2.09 -18.43 11.27
CA ALA A 342 -1.18 -17.41 10.76
C ALA A 342 -1.07 -16.21 11.70
N ALA A 343 -2.18 -15.74 12.28
CA ALA A 343 -2.19 -14.62 13.23
C ALA A 343 -1.40 -14.95 14.50
N LEU A 344 -1.64 -16.13 15.10
CA LEU A 344 -0.91 -16.58 16.28
C LEU A 344 0.59 -16.69 16.00
N LEU A 345 0.95 -17.34 14.90
CA LEU A 345 2.36 -17.48 14.49
C LEU A 345 3.02 -16.12 14.25
N SER A 346 2.34 -15.21 13.56
CA SER A 346 2.82 -13.85 13.31
C SER A 346 3.04 -13.07 14.61
N ILE A 347 2.12 -13.15 15.57
CA ILE A 347 2.24 -12.48 16.86
C ILE A 347 3.42 -13.04 17.66
N ILE A 348 3.54 -14.37 17.74
CA ILE A 348 4.62 -15.05 18.47
C ILE A 348 5.99 -14.64 17.90
N LEU A 349 6.17 -14.72 16.58
CA LEU A 349 7.41 -14.33 15.92
C LEU A 349 7.71 -12.84 16.10
N SER A 350 6.70 -11.98 15.95
CA SER A 350 6.86 -10.52 16.10
C SER A 350 7.29 -10.15 17.52
N ILE A 351 6.65 -10.72 18.55
CA ILE A 351 7.01 -10.48 19.95
C ILE A 351 8.44 -10.97 20.22
N ALA A 352 8.81 -12.17 19.74
CA ALA A 352 10.15 -12.70 19.92
C ALA A 352 11.23 -11.80 19.28
N MET A 353 10.99 -11.29 18.07
CA MET A 353 11.91 -10.36 17.39
C MET A 353 11.98 -8.99 18.09
N ILE A 354 10.86 -8.44 18.56
CA ILE A 354 10.84 -7.16 19.29
C ILE A 354 11.60 -7.28 20.62
N LEU A 355 11.36 -8.35 21.38
CA LEU A 355 12.05 -8.62 22.64
C LEU A 355 13.57 -8.77 22.41
N ALA A 356 13.97 -9.49 21.37
CA ALA A 356 15.38 -9.63 21.00
C ALA A 356 16.02 -8.29 20.59
N ARG A 357 15.31 -7.45 19.83
CA ARG A 357 15.77 -6.11 19.45
C ARG A 357 15.96 -5.20 20.67
N HIS A 358 15.03 -5.24 21.62
CA HIS A 358 15.17 -4.47 22.87
C HIS A 358 16.33 -4.97 23.74
N ALA A 359 16.58 -6.29 23.75
CA ALA A 359 17.68 -6.92 24.48
C ALA A 359 19.07 -6.67 23.86
N SER A 360 19.13 -6.34 22.56
CA SER A 360 20.38 -6.14 21.81
C SER A 360 20.90 -4.70 21.79
N VAL A 361 20.04 -3.68 22.01
CA VAL A 361 20.47 -2.28 22.11
C VAL A 361 21.36 -2.10 23.35
N PRO A 362 22.66 -1.74 23.19
CA PRO A 362 23.54 -1.49 24.33
C PRO A 362 22.96 -0.35 25.16
N LYS A 363 22.87 -0.53 26.49
CA LYS A 363 22.60 0.61 27.39
C LYS A 363 23.68 1.66 27.11
N ARG A 364 23.32 2.79 26.49
CA ARG A 364 24.17 3.98 26.47
C ARG A 364 24.55 4.24 27.93
N ARG A 365 25.82 4.02 28.29
CA ARG A 365 26.37 4.47 29.57
C ARG A 365 26.11 5.97 29.62
N ARG A 366 25.10 6.41 30.39
CA ARG A 366 25.05 7.78 30.91
C ARG A 366 26.27 7.92 31.82
N ARG A 367 27.45 8.14 31.25
CA ARG A 367 28.53 8.83 31.94
C ARG A 367 28.16 10.30 31.84
N GLY A 368 27.49 10.80 32.87
CA GLY A 368 27.51 12.24 33.14
C GLY A 368 28.92 12.65 33.55
N PRO A 369 29.29 13.92 33.32
CA PRO A 369 30.60 14.48 33.67
C PRO A 369 30.89 14.39 35.16
#